data_AF-A0A7S1CEU8-F1
#
_entry.id   AF-A0A7S1CEU8-F1
#
_cell.length_a   1.000
_cell.length_b   1.000
_cell.length_c   1.000
_cell.angle_alpha   90.00
_cell.angle_beta   90.00
_cell.angle_gamma   90.00
#
_symmetry.space_group_name_H-M   'P 1'
#
loop_
_entity.id
_entity.type
_entity.pdbx_description
1 polymer ?
#
loop_
_entity_poly.entity_id
_entity_poly.type
_entity_poly.pdbx_seq_one_letter_code
_entity_poly.pdbx_strand_id
1 'polypeptide(L)'
;EAQAKGASQVVDWWTMDEETDDMLGNAAVCPAYADAYAAALASPEAAHFIASQMAPFAAAVSKALGTHYSPLGRDGSPSVGHLADCLQVHACHAQPVPAALTPAMRDQAWNLTTTAWTLLQSYNASRVARLGQGPLLGEVYGQMRAAMEGAADARKLVVLAGHDTGPIMPTLIDLGVFDDVWCPYASIILMELWRVGAEGSGNFSV
;
A
#
# COMPACT_ATOMS: atom_id res chain seq x y z
N GLU A 1 -27.84 -24.87 23.64
CA GLU A 1 -28.00 -23.59 24.35
C GLU A 1 -28.19 -22.48 23.34
N ALA A 2 -29.21 -21.63 23.52
CA ALA A 2 -29.49 -20.54 22.59
C ALA A 2 -28.59 -19.35 22.92
N GLN A 3 -27.69 -18.99 22.01
CA GLN A 3 -26.82 -17.82 22.14
C GLN A 3 -27.72 -16.57 22.14
N ALA A 4 -27.66 -15.79 23.22
CA ALA A 4 -28.51 -14.60 23.38
C ALA A 4 -28.25 -13.60 22.24
N LYS A 5 -29.33 -13.25 21.51
CA LYS A 5 -29.31 -12.19 20.50
C LYS A 5 -28.89 -10.87 21.16
N GLY A 6 -27.76 -10.30 20.73
CA GLY A 6 -27.31 -8.97 21.14
C GLY A 6 -26.06 -8.91 22.03
N ALA A 7 -25.43 -10.05 22.36
CA ALA A 7 -24.12 -10.02 23.01
C ALA A 7 -23.02 -9.67 21.99
N SER A 8 -22.24 -8.61 22.25
CA SER A 8 -21.00 -8.36 21.53
C SER A 8 -20.03 -9.51 21.75
N GLN A 9 -19.38 -9.96 20.69
CA GLN A 9 -18.30 -10.94 20.77
C GLN A 9 -16.97 -10.21 20.80
N VAL A 10 -16.11 -10.59 21.75
CA VAL A 10 -14.71 -10.16 21.77
C VAL A 10 -13.93 -11.11 20.87
N VAL A 11 -13.12 -10.55 19.98
CA VAL A 11 -12.25 -11.29 19.06
C VAL A 11 -10.83 -10.77 19.26
N ASP A 12 -9.88 -11.69 19.34
CA ASP A 12 -8.47 -11.33 19.48
C ASP A 12 -7.91 -10.78 18.18
N TRP A 13 -7.21 -9.65 18.28
CA TRP A 13 -6.45 -9.04 17.19
C TRP A 13 -4.97 -9.23 17.49
N TRP A 14 -4.31 -10.00 16.63
CA TRP A 14 -2.88 -10.21 16.70
C TRP A 14 -2.19 -9.09 15.94
N THR A 15 -1.09 -8.60 16.50
CA THR A 15 -0.30 -7.49 15.97
C THR A 15 1.17 -7.87 16.04
N MET A 16 2.00 -7.22 15.23
CA MET A 16 3.45 -7.33 15.29
C MET A 16 4.07 -5.97 15.58
N ASP A 17 5.27 -5.98 16.16
CA ASP A 17 6.07 -4.77 16.29
C ASP A 17 6.52 -4.34 14.89
N GLU A 18 6.57 -3.04 14.63
CA GLU A 18 6.94 -2.45 13.34
C GLU A 18 8.27 -3.00 12.79
N GLU A 19 9.24 -3.27 13.69
CA GLU A 19 10.55 -3.84 13.35
C GLU A 19 10.46 -5.24 12.73
N THR A 20 9.37 -5.97 13.00
CA THR A 20 9.14 -7.35 12.55
C THR A 20 7.92 -7.51 11.66
N ASP A 21 7.20 -6.41 11.38
CA ASP A 21 6.01 -6.43 10.53
C ASP A 21 6.38 -6.84 9.11
N ASP A 22 5.64 -7.80 8.56
CA ASP A 22 5.85 -8.41 7.26
C ASP A 22 4.78 -7.99 6.21
N MET A 23 3.77 -7.20 6.62
CA MET A 23 2.76 -6.61 5.76
C MET A 23 3.27 -5.38 5.02
N LEU A 24 4.28 -4.71 5.59
CA LEU A 24 4.99 -3.59 4.97
C LEU A 24 6.33 -4.03 4.41
N GLY A 25 6.86 -3.25 3.45
CA GLY A 25 8.24 -3.45 3.00
C GLY A 25 9.23 -3.18 4.13
N ASN A 26 9.77 -4.24 4.73
CA ASN A 26 10.60 -4.17 5.92
C ASN A 26 11.99 -4.79 5.69
N ALA A 27 13.04 -3.97 5.83
CA ALA A 27 14.42 -4.41 5.62
C ALA A 27 14.96 -5.32 6.74
N ALA A 28 14.36 -5.29 7.94
CA ALA A 28 14.72 -6.21 9.01
C ALA A 28 14.21 -7.62 8.72
N VAL A 29 13.04 -7.74 8.06
CA VAL A 29 12.46 -9.02 7.61
C VAL A 29 13.12 -9.49 6.31
N CYS A 30 13.34 -8.57 5.36
CA CYS A 30 13.92 -8.86 4.04
C CYS A 30 15.06 -7.86 3.71
N PRO A 31 16.32 -8.14 4.09
CA PRO A 31 17.43 -7.20 3.88
C PRO A 31 17.62 -6.72 2.44
N ALA A 32 17.32 -7.59 1.46
CA ALA A 32 17.40 -7.24 0.04
C ALA A 32 16.40 -6.16 -0.39
N TYR A 33 15.33 -5.93 0.38
CA TYR A 33 14.36 -4.86 0.13
C TYR A 33 15.01 -3.48 0.14
N ALA A 34 15.89 -3.21 1.11
CA ALA A 34 16.58 -1.92 1.23
C ALA A 34 17.42 -1.61 -0.01
N ASP A 35 18.20 -2.57 -0.48
CA ASP A 35 19.03 -2.44 -1.68
C ASP A 35 18.18 -2.23 -2.94
N ALA A 36 17.07 -2.96 -3.07
CA ALA A 36 16.15 -2.82 -4.20
C ALA A 36 15.47 -1.45 -4.20
N TYR A 37 15.03 -0.97 -3.04
CA TYR A 37 14.41 0.35 -2.90
C TYR A 37 15.42 1.46 -3.22
N ALA A 38 16.63 1.38 -2.67
CA ALA A 38 17.72 2.31 -2.98
C ALA A 38 18.04 2.34 -4.48
N ALA A 39 18.11 1.18 -5.13
CA ALA A 39 18.32 1.07 -6.57
C ALA A 39 17.16 1.67 -7.39
N ALA A 40 15.91 1.47 -6.94
CA ALA A 40 14.74 2.07 -7.58
C ALA A 40 14.79 3.59 -7.56
N LEU A 41 15.18 4.19 -6.44
CA LEU A 41 15.34 5.64 -6.31
C LEU A 41 16.47 6.20 -7.15
N ALA A 42 17.56 5.44 -7.29
CA ALA A 42 18.71 5.81 -8.10
C ALA A 42 18.50 5.56 -9.60
N SER A 43 17.37 4.94 -9.99
CA SER A 43 17.07 4.68 -11.40
C SER A 43 16.96 5.98 -12.21
N PRO A 44 17.38 5.98 -13.50
CA PRO A 44 17.25 7.15 -14.36
C PRO A 44 15.81 7.69 -14.42
N GLU A 45 14.83 6.79 -14.46
CA GLU A 45 13.42 7.13 -14.54
C GLU A 45 12.94 7.83 -13.26
N ALA A 46 13.25 7.28 -12.08
CA ALA A 46 12.89 7.90 -10.80
C ALA A 46 13.61 9.23 -10.61
N ALA A 47 14.91 9.28 -10.87
CA ALA A 47 15.70 10.49 -10.76
C ALA A 47 15.15 11.59 -11.69
N HIS A 48 14.81 11.25 -12.93
CA HIS A 48 14.21 12.19 -13.87
C HIS A 48 12.83 12.68 -13.40
N PHE A 49 11.95 11.78 -12.97
CA PHE A 49 10.62 12.16 -12.48
C PHE A 49 10.69 13.07 -11.25
N ILE A 50 11.52 12.72 -10.27
CA ILE A 50 11.73 13.52 -9.05
C ILE A 50 12.26 14.92 -9.41
N ALA A 51 13.28 15.00 -10.27
CA ALA A 51 13.90 16.27 -10.63
C ALA A 51 13.02 17.16 -11.51
N SER A 52 12.28 16.56 -12.45
CA SER A 52 11.51 17.31 -13.47
C SER A 52 10.07 17.61 -13.07
N GLN A 53 9.46 16.81 -12.18
CA GLN A 53 8.05 16.94 -11.80
C GLN A 53 7.89 17.28 -10.32
N MET A 54 8.44 16.46 -9.43
CA MET A 54 8.21 16.63 -7.99
C MET A 54 8.96 17.83 -7.40
N ALA A 55 10.21 18.07 -7.79
CA ALA A 55 11.02 19.17 -7.26
C ALA A 55 10.46 20.56 -7.61
N PRO A 56 10.04 20.85 -8.87
CA PRO A 56 9.38 22.10 -9.19
C PRO A 56 8.07 22.30 -8.41
N PHE A 57 7.29 21.24 -8.22
CA PHE A 57 6.06 21.31 -7.44
C PHE A 57 6.33 21.59 -5.96
N ALA A 58 7.29 20.88 -5.34
CA ALA A 58 7.70 21.11 -3.96
C ALA A 58 8.20 22.55 -3.75
N ALA A 59 8.95 23.11 -4.71
CA ALA A 59 9.40 24.51 -4.66
C ALA A 59 8.22 25.50 -4.77
N ALA A 60 7.23 25.22 -5.62
CA ALA A 60 6.04 26.05 -5.76
C ALA A 60 5.20 26.06 -4.47
N VAL A 61 4.97 24.88 -3.87
CA VAL A 61 4.29 24.75 -2.57
C VAL A 61 5.09 25.46 -1.49
N SER A 62 6.41 25.30 -1.47
CA SER A 62 7.26 25.93 -0.46
C SER A 62 7.14 27.45 -0.48
N LYS A 63 7.14 28.02 -1.68
CA LYS A 63 6.92 29.46 -1.89
C LYS A 63 5.51 29.89 -1.47
N ALA A 64 4.49 29.09 -1.80
CA ALA A 64 3.10 29.39 -1.51
C ALA A 64 2.79 29.40 0.01
N LEU A 65 3.43 28.50 0.76
CA LEU A 65 3.20 28.31 2.20
C LEU A 65 4.26 28.98 3.08
N GLY A 66 5.35 29.50 2.51
CA GLY A 66 6.45 30.07 3.28
C GLY A 66 7.17 29.04 4.17
N THR A 67 7.07 27.75 3.84
CA THR A 67 7.66 26.62 4.59
C THR A 67 8.37 25.71 3.61
N HIS A 68 9.51 25.14 3.99
CA HIS A 68 10.25 24.22 3.11
C HIS A 68 9.53 22.86 2.98
N TYR A 69 9.27 22.45 1.75
CA TYR A 69 8.80 21.11 1.36
C TYR A 69 9.83 20.48 0.43
N SER A 70 10.07 19.18 0.59
CA SER A 70 10.94 18.43 -0.32
C SER A 70 10.16 17.40 -1.14
N PRO A 71 10.71 16.91 -2.27
CA PRO A 71 10.01 15.94 -3.11
C PRO A 71 9.58 14.69 -2.33
N LEU A 72 10.48 14.14 -1.53
CA LEU A 72 10.33 12.84 -0.86
C LEU A 72 10.45 12.90 0.68
N GLY A 73 10.63 14.08 1.29
CA GLY A 73 10.73 14.23 2.75
C GLY A 73 12.04 13.71 3.38
N ARG A 74 13.06 13.40 2.57
CA ARG A 74 14.31 12.77 3.03
C ARG A 74 15.22 13.70 3.84
N ASP A 75 14.98 14.99 3.77
CA ASP A 75 15.67 16.03 4.53
C ASP A 75 14.97 16.35 5.87
N GLY A 76 13.95 15.58 6.25
CA GLY A 76 13.14 15.81 7.45
C GLY A 76 12.04 16.86 7.28
N SER A 77 11.93 17.47 6.09
CA SER A 77 10.82 18.37 5.76
C SER A 77 9.59 17.59 5.27
N PRO A 78 8.37 18.18 5.35
CA PRO A 78 7.19 17.57 4.76
C PRO A 78 7.37 17.28 3.26
N SER A 79 6.94 16.09 2.83
CA SER A 79 7.03 15.68 1.43
C SER A 79 5.83 16.14 0.59
N VAL A 80 5.92 15.99 -0.74
CA VAL A 80 4.75 16.12 -1.63
C VAL A 80 3.67 15.10 -1.27
N GLY A 81 4.05 13.89 -0.87
CA GLY A 81 3.12 12.87 -0.38
C GLY A 81 2.39 13.26 0.90
N HIS A 82 3.11 13.84 1.86
CA HIS A 82 2.50 14.37 3.08
C HIS A 82 1.48 15.48 2.77
N LEU A 83 1.80 16.37 1.83
CA LEU A 83 0.87 17.40 1.37
C LEU A 83 -0.37 16.78 0.70
N ALA A 84 -0.18 15.77 -0.15
CA ALA A 84 -1.27 15.09 -0.85
C ALA A 84 -2.27 14.47 0.13
N ASP A 85 -1.77 13.73 1.13
CA ASP A 85 -2.59 13.12 2.18
C ASP A 85 -3.37 14.18 2.98
N CYS A 86 -2.67 15.20 3.48
CA CYS A 86 -3.30 16.29 4.23
C CYS A 86 -4.41 16.97 3.43
N LEU A 87 -4.15 17.34 2.16
CA LEU A 87 -5.14 18.01 1.32
C LEU A 87 -6.33 17.11 0.99
N GLN A 88 -6.09 15.81 0.81
CA GLN A 88 -7.17 14.85 0.56
C GLN A 88 -8.08 14.72 1.78
N VAL A 89 -7.52 14.56 2.97
CA VAL A 89 -8.30 14.47 4.22
C VAL A 89 -9.08 15.77 4.48
N HIS A 90 -8.47 16.94 4.27
CA HIS A 90 -9.16 18.21 4.40
C HIS A 90 -10.35 18.33 3.44
N ALA A 91 -10.17 17.91 2.18
CA ALA A 91 -11.25 17.91 1.20
C ALA A 91 -12.39 16.96 1.60
N CYS A 92 -12.09 15.75 2.07
CA CYS A 92 -13.09 14.77 2.51
C CYS A 92 -13.92 15.24 3.71
N HIS A 93 -13.35 16.08 4.57
CA HIS A 93 -13.99 16.54 5.81
C HIS A 93 -14.42 18.01 5.78
N ALA A 94 -14.46 18.62 4.59
CA ALA A 94 -14.78 20.04 4.38
C ALA A 94 -13.97 20.98 5.31
N GLN A 95 -12.72 20.62 5.60
CA GLN A 95 -11.83 21.41 6.44
C GLN A 95 -11.14 22.49 5.60
N PRO A 96 -10.94 23.70 6.17
CA PRO A 96 -10.26 24.77 5.46
C PRO A 96 -8.81 24.40 5.17
N VAL A 97 -8.32 24.78 3.99
CA VAL A 97 -6.89 24.71 3.63
C VAL A 97 -6.35 26.13 3.44
N PRO A 98 -5.03 26.37 3.58
CA PRO A 98 -4.45 27.67 3.27
C PRO A 98 -4.88 28.17 1.90
N ALA A 99 -5.28 29.45 1.80
CA ALA A 99 -5.80 30.04 0.55
C ALA A 99 -4.81 29.99 -0.63
N ALA A 100 -3.51 29.81 -0.34
CA ALA A 100 -2.47 29.64 -1.34
C ALA A 100 -2.51 28.25 -2.03
N LEU A 101 -3.24 27.27 -1.47
CA LEU A 101 -3.40 25.93 -2.02
C LEU A 101 -4.73 25.81 -2.76
N THR A 102 -4.65 25.45 -4.04
CA THR A 102 -5.84 25.29 -4.90
C THR A 102 -6.24 23.82 -5.03
N PRO A 103 -7.49 23.52 -5.45
CA PRO A 103 -7.89 22.15 -5.79
C PRO A 103 -6.97 21.50 -6.83
N ALA A 104 -6.50 22.27 -7.82
CA ALA A 104 -5.56 21.78 -8.82
C ALA A 104 -4.20 21.38 -8.21
N MET A 105 -3.73 22.10 -7.18
CA MET A 105 -2.51 21.73 -6.46
C MET A 105 -2.69 20.45 -5.64
N ARG A 106 -3.88 20.22 -5.05
CA ARG A 106 -4.20 18.94 -4.41
C ARG A 106 -4.15 17.80 -5.42
N ASP A 107 -4.85 17.94 -6.54
CA ASP A 107 -4.94 16.88 -7.56
C ASP A 107 -3.56 16.59 -8.15
N GLN A 108 -2.74 17.63 -8.35
CA GLN A 108 -1.35 17.48 -8.76
C GLN A 108 -0.49 16.77 -7.70
N ALA A 109 -0.62 17.12 -6.42
CA ALA A 109 0.11 16.44 -5.34
C ALA A 109 -0.25 14.95 -5.28
N TRP A 110 -1.54 14.62 -5.40
CA TRP A 110 -2.03 13.24 -5.41
C TRP A 110 -1.48 12.43 -6.59
N ASN A 111 -1.54 13.00 -7.80
CA ASN A 111 -0.99 12.35 -9.00
C ASN A 111 0.52 12.16 -8.90
N LEU A 112 1.27 13.18 -8.46
CA LEU A 112 2.72 13.08 -8.29
C LEU A 112 3.11 12.01 -7.27
N THR A 113 2.36 11.92 -6.17
CA THR A 113 2.59 10.93 -5.12
C THR A 113 2.31 9.52 -5.61
N THR A 114 1.17 9.32 -6.28
CA THR A 114 0.77 8.03 -6.86
C THR A 114 1.80 7.59 -7.90
N THR A 115 2.15 8.46 -8.86
CA THR A 115 3.15 8.14 -9.90
C THR A 115 4.52 7.84 -9.30
N ALA A 116 4.99 8.62 -8.32
CA ALA A 116 6.26 8.34 -7.65
C ALA A 116 6.25 6.95 -6.99
N TRP A 117 5.16 6.62 -6.30
CA TRP A 117 5.02 5.35 -5.62
C TRP A 117 4.99 4.17 -6.59
N THR A 118 4.15 4.24 -7.63
CA THR A 118 4.09 3.24 -8.70
C THR A 118 5.46 3.03 -9.34
N LEU A 119 6.16 4.11 -9.68
CA LEU A 119 7.46 4.05 -10.35
C LEU A 119 8.50 3.30 -9.50
N LEU A 120 8.52 3.56 -8.20
CA LEU A 120 9.43 2.89 -7.26
C LEU A 120 9.04 1.43 -7.05
N GLN A 121 7.76 1.14 -6.84
CA GLN A 121 7.29 -0.21 -6.53
C GLN A 121 7.37 -1.15 -7.74
N SER A 122 7.13 -0.63 -8.96
CA SER A 122 7.22 -1.37 -10.22
C SER A 122 8.66 -1.55 -10.74
N TYR A 123 9.65 -0.98 -10.05
CA TYR A 123 11.06 -1.04 -10.47
C TYR A 123 11.55 -2.47 -10.70
N ASN A 124 12.23 -2.67 -11.84
CA ASN A 124 12.87 -3.93 -12.22
C ASN A 124 11.95 -5.15 -12.09
N ALA A 125 10.83 -5.12 -12.81
CA ALA A 125 9.78 -6.14 -12.75
C ALA A 125 9.27 -6.34 -11.31
N SER A 126 8.73 -5.24 -10.75
CA SER A 126 8.14 -5.16 -9.40
C SER A 126 9.05 -5.67 -8.28
N ARG A 127 10.37 -5.60 -8.45
CA ARG A 127 11.33 -6.17 -7.49
C ARG A 127 11.18 -5.57 -6.09
N VAL A 128 10.87 -4.27 -5.99
CA VAL A 128 10.63 -3.61 -4.70
C VAL A 128 9.39 -4.19 -4.04
N ALA A 129 8.26 -4.23 -4.76
CA ALA A 129 7.01 -4.80 -4.26
C ALA A 129 7.16 -6.29 -3.88
N ARG A 130 7.80 -7.09 -4.73
CA ARG A 130 8.09 -8.51 -4.50
C ARG A 130 8.89 -8.78 -3.23
N LEU A 131 9.92 -7.98 -2.99
CA LEU A 131 10.75 -8.13 -1.79
C LEU A 131 10.04 -7.61 -0.55
N GLY A 132 9.18 -6.60 -0.70
CA GLY A 132 8.41 -6.03 0.39
C GLY A 132 7.15 -6.81 0.76
N GLN A 133 6.58 -7.62 -0.13
CA GLN A 133 5.35 -8.39 0.09
C GLN A 133 5.55 -9.89 0.07
N GLY A 134 6.72 -10.35 -0.39
CA GLY A 134 7.07 -11.76 -0.46
C GLY A 134 6.88 -12.52 0.86
N PRO A 135 7.31 -11.98 2.03
CA PRO A 135 7.03 -12.59 3.33
C PRO A 135 5.54 -12.86 3.55
N LEU A 136 4.71 -11.81 3.51
CA LEU A 136 3.25 -11.92 3.69
C LEU A 136 2.60 -12.88 2.69
N LEU A 137 2.94 -12.77 1.40
CA LEU A 137 2.40 -13.67 0.37
C LEU A 137 2.83 -15.12 0.59
N GLY A 138 4.02 -15.33 1.16
CA GLY A 138 4.48 -16.63 1.64
C GLY A 138 3.59 -17.19 2.75
N GLU A 139 3.18 -16.35 3.71
CA GLU A 139 2.26 -16.74 4.78
C GLU A 139 0.87 -17.08 4.24
N VAL A 140 0.30 -16.23 3.39
CA VAL A 140 -1.00 -16.45 2.74
C VAL A 140 -0.99 -17.76 1.96
N TYR A 141 0.06 -18.01 1.18
CA TYR A 141 0.24 -19.27 0.46
C TYR A 141 0.35 -20.47 1.40
N GLY A 142 1.09 -20.33 2.51
CA GLY A 142 1.19 -21.35 3.55
C GLY A 142 -0.17 -21.73 4.15
N GLN A 143 -1.02 -20.75 4.45
CA GLN A 143 -2.38 -20.96 4.94
C GLN A 143 -3.25 -21.71 3.93
N MET A 144 -3.20 -21.31 2.65
CA MET A 144 -3.93 -22.00 1.58
C MET A 144 -3.47 -23.44 1.43
N ARG A 145 -2.16 -23.70 1.50
CA ARG A 145 -1.62 -25.07 1.46
C ARG A 145 -2.08 -25.92 2.62
N ALA A 146 -2.04 -25.39 3.84
CA ALA A 146 -2.54 -26.09 5.03
C ALA A 146 -4.01 -26.51 4.85
N ALA A 147 -4.85 -25.63 4.28
CA ALA A 147 -6.24 -25.94 3.96
C ALA A 147 -6.39 -27.03 2.88
N MET A 148 -5.55 -27.01 1.83
CA MET A 148 -5.56 -28.04 0.78
C MET A 148 -5.15 -29.42 1.32
N GLU A 149 -4.17 -29.45 2.22
CA GLU A 149 -3.63 -30.67 2.83
C GLU A 149 -4.53 -31.21 3.96
N GLY A 150 -5.57 -30.46 4.36
CA GLY A 150 -6.50 -30.86 5.40
C GLY A 150 -5.87 -30.79 6.80
N ALA A 151 -4.93 -29.87 7.02
CA ALA A 151 -4.32 -29.64 8.32
C ALA A 151 -5.38 -29.30 9.38
N ALA A 152 -5.22 -29.83 10.59
CA ALA A 152 -6.22 -29.70 11.65
C ALA A 152 -6.41 -28.25 12.12
N ASP A 153 -5.40 -27.40 11.95
CA ASP A 153 -5.34 -25.99 12.31
C ASP A 153 -5.61 -25.04 11.13
N ALA A 154 -5.94 -25.56 9.95
CA ALA A 154 -6.24 -24.75 8.78
C ALA A 154 -7.39 -23.76 9.04
N ARG A 155 -7.13 -22.47 8.80
CA ARG A 155 -8.11 -21.40 9.01
C ARG A 155 -9.06 -21.31 7.81
N LYS A 156 -10.36 -21.13 8.10
CA LYS A 156 -11.39 -20.88 7.06
C LYS A 156 -11.45 -19.42 6.60
N LEU A 157 -11.02 -18.51 7.47
CA LEU A 157 -10.98 -17.07 7.22
C LEU A 157 -9.76 -16.52 7.96
N VAL A 158 -8.99 -15.70 7.27
CA VAL A 158 -7.90 -14.89 7.83
C VAL A 158 -8.20 -13.44 7.42
N VAL A 159 -8.16 -12.54 8.39
CA VAL A 159 -8.34 -11.10 8.16
C VAL A 159 -7.02 -10.42 8.49
N LEU A 160 -6.45 -9.76 7.50
CA LEU A 160 -5.21 -8.99 7.62
C LEU A 160 -5.59 -7.52 7.45
N ALA A 161 -5.33 -6.71 8.47
CA ALA A 161 -5.60 -5.28 8.45
C ALA A 161 -4.28 -4.52 8.38
N GLY A 162 -4.05 -3.87 7.24
CA GLY A 162 -2.84 -3.06 7.01
C GLY A 162 -3.17 -1.75 6.33
N HIS A 163 -2.19 -1.25 5.58
CA HIS A 163 -2.19 0.05 4.93
C HIS A 163 -2.29 -0.05 3.41
N ASP A 164 -2.53 1.09 2.79
CA ASP A 164 -2.39 1.30 1.35
C ASP A 164 -1.00 0.89 0.85
N THR A 165 0.03 1.35 1.55
CA THR A 165 1.46 1.10 1.29
C THR A 165 1.91 -0.31 1.68
N GLY A 166 1.04 -1.10 2.29
CA GLY A 166 1.21 -2.53 2.50
C GLY A 166 0.12 -3.07 3.44
N PRO A 167 -0.68 -4.08 3.01
CA PRO A 167 -0.38 -4.93 1.88
C PRO A 167 -0.96 -4.48 0.53
N ILE A 168 -1.88 -3.50 0.50
CA ILE A 168 -2.80 -3.35 -0.65
C ILE A 168 -2.08 -3.04 -1.96
N MET A 169 -1.52 -1.84 -2.11
CA MET A 169 -0.93 -1.41 -3.38
C MET A 169 0.27 -2.27 -3.81
N PRO A 170 1.28 -2.56 -2.96
CA PRO A 170 2.41 -3.35 -3.41
C PRO A 170 2.03 -4.79 -3.77
N THR A 171 1.03 -5.40 -3.12
CA THR A 171 0.53 -6.72 -3.54
C THR A 171 -0.08 -6.67 -4.94
N LEU A 172 -0.90 -5.66 -5.24
CA LEU A 172 -1.49 -5.49 -6.58
C LEU A 172 -0.41 -5.26 -7.64
N ILE A 173 0.66 -4.51 -7.30
CA ILE A 173 1.80 -4.26 -8.19
C ILE A 173 2.59 -5.54 -8.44
N ASP A 174 2.87 -6.32 -7.39
CA ASP A 174 3.57 -7.61 -7.51
C ASP A 174 2.79 -8.58 -8.42
N LEU A 175 1.48 -8.72 -8.17
CA LEU A 175 0.59 -9.59 -8.95
C LEU A 175 0.33 -9.07 -10.38
N GLY A 176 0.79 -7.87 -10.73
CA GLY A 176 0.61 -7.28 -12.07
C GLY A 176 -0.83 -6.88 -12.39
N VAL A 177 -1.63 -6.59 -11.36
CA VAL A 177 -3.06 -6.22 -11.48
C VAL A 177 -3.37 -4.82 -10.93
N PHE A 178 -2.35 -4.06 -10.57
CA PHE A 178 -2.49 -2.68 -10.13
C PHE A 178 -2.94 -1.78 -11.29
N ASP A 179 -3.88 -0.88 -11.01
CA ASP A 179 -4.58 -0.04 -12.00
C ASP A 179 -4.08 1.42 -12.01
N ASP A 180 -2.91 1.67 -11.41
CA ASP A 180 -2.32 3.01 -11.25
C ASP A 180 -3.16 3.99 -10.41
N VAL A 181 -4.08 3.48 -9.59
CA VAL A 181 -4.91 4.28 -8.67
C VAL A 181 -4.51 4.03 -7.22
N TRP A 182 -4.25 5.09 -6.46
CA TRP A 182 -4.05 4.97 -5.01
C TRP A 182 -5.31 4.39 -4.35
N CYS A 183 -5.15 3.33 -3.57
CA CYS A 183 -6.31 2.59 -3.09
C CYS A 183 -7.16 3.44 -2.12
N PRO A 184 -8.50 3.49 -2.27
CA PRO A 184 -9.38 4.19 -1.34
C PRO A 184 -9.37 3.62 0.08
N TYR A 185 -9.86 4.40 1.04
CA TYR A 185 -10.15 3.89 2.38
C TYR A 185 -11.07 2.66 2.33
N ALA A 186 -10.79 1.68 3.19
CA ALA A 186 -11.49 0.40 3.26
C ALA A 186 -11.41 -0.45 1.97
N SER A 187 -10.35 -0.27 1.16
CA SER A 187 -10.02 -1.21 0.08
C SER A 187 -9.72 -2.61 0.65
N ILE A 188 -10.09 -3.64 -0.11
CA ILE A 188 -9.94 -5.04 0.29
C ILE A 188 -9.33 -5.83 -0.87
N ILE A 189 -8.32 -6.63 -0.59
CA ILE A 189 -7.90 -7.73 -1.46
C ILE A 189 -8.57 -9.00 -0.93
N LEU A 190 -9.44 -9.61 -1.73
CA LEU A 190 -10.07 -10.88 -1.40
C LEU A 190 -9.37 -12.00 -2.17
N MET A 191 -8.78 -12.95 -1.43
CA MET A 191 -8.20 -14.16 -2.01
C MET A 191 -9.00 -15.38 -1.53
N GLU A 192 -9.49 -16.18 -2.47
CA GLU A 192 -10.34 -17.32 -2.18
C GLU A 192 -9.75 -18.63 -2.70
N LEU A 193 -9.83 -19.68 -1.89
CA LEU A 193 -9.39 -21.02 -2.25
C LEU A 193 -10.60 -21.92 -2.50
N TRP A 194 -10.76 -22.38 -3.74
CA TRP A 194 -11.88 -23.20 -4.18
C TRP A 194 -11.43 -24.63 -4.52
N ARG A 195 -12.28 -25.62 -4.22
CA ARG A 195 -12.15 -26.98 -4.74
C ARG A 195 -13.09 -27.14 -5.93
N VAL A 196 -12.54 -27.34 -7.12
CA VAL A 196 -13.32 -27.65 -8.32
C VAL A 196 -13.56 -29.16 -8.38
N GLY A 197 -14.81 -29.58 -8.50
CA GLY A 197 -15.19 -31.00 -8.66
C GLY A 197 -14.83 -31.55 -10.05
N ALA A 198 -14.92 -32.87 -10.22
CA ALA A 198 -14.54 -33.57 -11.45
C ALA A 198 -15.32 -33.14 -12.72
N GLU A 199 -16.45 -32.46 -12.57
CA GLU A 199 -17.29 -32.02 -13.70
C GLU A 199 -16.92 -30.64 -14.26
N GLY A 200 -15.87 -29.98 -13.74
CA GLY A 200 -15.27 -28.79 -14.37
C GLY A 200 -16.12 -27.52 -14.43
N SER A 201 -17.39 -27.56 -14.01
CA SER A 201 -18.27 -26.38 -13.96
C SER A 201 -18.29 -25.77 -12.55
N GLY A 202 -17.23 -25.05 -12.22
CA GLY A 202 -17.38 -23.96 -11.26
C GLY A 202 -18.31 -22.93 -11.88
N ASN A 203 -19.56 -22.84 -11.44
CA ASN A 203 -20.39 -21.68 -11.73
C ASN A 203 -19.79 -20.49 -10.97
N PHE A 204 -18.86 -19.80 -11.62
CA PHE A 204 -18.30 -18.56 -11.13
C PHE A 204 -19.30 -17.44 -11.45
N SER A 205 -20.23 -17.22 -10.53
CA SER A 205 -20.99 -15.97 -10.46
C SER A 205 -20.49 -15.20 -9.24
N VAL A 206 -19.77 -14.11 -9.50
CA VAL A 206 -19.50 -13.06 -8.49
C VAL A 206 -20.76 -12.24 -8.31
#